data_AF-A0A955BPD6-F1
#
_entry.id   AF-A0A955BPD6-F1
#
_cell.length_a   1.000
_cell.length_b   1.000
_cell.length_c   1.000
_cell.angle_alpha   90.00
_cell.angle_beta   90.00
_cell.angle_gamma   90.00
#
_symmetry.space_group_name_H-M   'P 1'
#
loop_
_entity.id
_entity.type
_entity.pdbx_description
1 polymer ?
#
loop_
_entity_poly.entity_id
_entity_poly.type
_entity_poly.pdbx_seq_one_letter_code
_entity_poly.pdbx_strand_id
1 'polypeptide(L)'
;MQKGACSAYLENPTTTLEGGRIVIRSHLRGRFGAAFGKDCIGVGVAAWTVVSGIPRARDSVVRLDDIRIDDVGDPNARLLLNAGLVPTLPGVFELDVLQSVRAMLQGTNSQIQADVQALTIESVLVSANQLAIRFDFRLVGR
;
A
#
# COMPACT_ATOMS: atom_id res chain seq x y z
N MET A 1 4.09 -10.36 -14.56
CA MET A 1 4.89 -11.28 -13.74
C MET A 1 4.15 -12.61 -13.63
N GLN A 2 4.74 -13.70 -14.11
CA GLN A 2 4.13 -15.03 -14.03
C GLN A 2 4.34 -15.57 -12.62
N LYS A 3 3.28 -15.97 -11.90
CA LYS A 3 3.40 -16.53 -10.55
C LYS A 3 4.22 -17.82 -10.63
N GLY A 4 5.32 -17.89 -9.87
CA GLY A 4 6.11 -19.11 -9.74
C GLY A 4 5.35 -20.23 -9.05
N ALA A 5 5.86 -21.46 -9.14
CA ALA A 5 5.22 -22.65 -8.57
C ALA A 5 4.88 -22.47 -7.07
N CYS A 6 5.80 -21.88 -6.29
CA CYS A 6 5.53 -21.41 -4.95
C CYS A 6 5.17 -19.92 -5.00
N SER A 7 3.90 -19.60 -4.80
CA SER A 7 3.40 -18.22 -4.77
C SER A 7 2.43 -18.03 -3.62
N ALA A 8 2.36 -16.79 -3.14
CA ALA A 8 1.41 -16.34 -2.14
C ALA A 8 0.75 -15.06 -2.64
N TYR A 9 -0.54 -14.88 -2.35
CA TYR A 9 -1.31 -13.71 -2.74
C TYR A 9 -2.45 -13.46 -1.76
N LEU A 10 -2.91 -12.22 -1.73
CA LEU A 10 -4.04 -11.79 -0.91
C LEU A 10 -5.32 -11.84 -1.75
N GLU A 11 -6.34 -12.51 -1.21
CA GLU A 11 -7.69 -12.55 -1.75
C GLU A 11 -8.57 -11.58 -0.97
N ASN A 12 -9.50 -10.93 -1.69
CA ASN A 12 -10.53 -10.05 -1.13
C ASN A 12 -10.00 -9.01 -0.12
N PRO A 13 -8.98 -8.20 -0.48
CA PRO A 13 -8.48 -7.18 0.43
C PRO A 13 -9.57 -6.13 0.69
N THR A 14 -9.81 -5.86 1.96
CA THR A 14 -10.70 -4.80 2.44
C THR A 14 -9.89 -3.85 3.31
N THR A 15 -10.08 -2.56 3.10
CA THR A 15 -9.30 -1.52 3.76
C THR A 15 -10.21 -0.66 4.62
N THR A 16 -9.83 -0.46 5.87
CA THR A 16 -10.47 0.46 6.81
C THR A 16 -9.42 1.40 7.42
N LEU A 17 -9.89 2.48 8.04
CA LEU A 17 -9.03 3.45 8.70
C LEU A 17 -9.42 3.52 10.18
N GLU A 18 -8.49 3.11 11.04
CA GLU A 18 -8.74 2.93 12.48
C GLU A 18 -7.48 3.28 13.28
N GLY A 19 -7.65 4.00 14.39
CA GLY A 19 -6.55 4.27 15.33
C GLY A 19 -5.33 4.97 14.71
N GLY A 20 -5.54 5.83 13.70
CA GLY A 20 -4.46 6.50 12.98
C GLY A 20 -3.73 5.62 11.94
N ARG A 21 -4.24 4.42 11.67
CA ARG A 21 -3.64 3.41 10.79
C ARG A 21 -4.58 3.05 9.64
N ILE A 22 -3.98 2.65 8.54
CA ILE A 22 -4.67 1.90 7.48
C ILE A 22 -4.64 0.44 7.88
N VAL A 23 -5.82 -0.17 8.03
CA VAL A 23 -6.00 -1.58 8.38
C VAL A 23 -6.46 -2.33 7.15
N ILE A 24 -5.75 -3.38 6.81
CA ILE A 24 -5.98 -4.22 5.62
C ILE A 24 -6.34 -5.61 6.10
N ARG A 25 -7.60 -5.98 5.94
CA ARG A 25 -8.09 -7.34 6.17
C ARG A 25 -8.15 -8.09 4.85
N SER A 26 -7.54 -9.27 4.79
CA SER A 26 -7.51 -10.08 3.58
C SER A 26 -7.38 -11.57 3.89
N HIS A 27 -7.75 -12.41 2.93
CA HIS A 27 -7.54 -13.85 3.01
C HIS A 27 -6.25 -14.22 2.27
N LEU A 28 -5.21 -14.60 3.02
CA LEU A 28 -3.95 -15.07 2.43
C LEU A 28 -4.15 -16.47 1.87
N ARG A 29 -3.78 -16.67 0.60
CA ARG A 29 -3.58 -17.99 0.02
C ARG A 29 -2.20 -18.12 -0.58
N GLY A 30 -1.54 -19.24 -0.31
CA GLY A 30 -0.26 -19.51 -0.94
C GLY A 30 0.27 -20.91 -0.68
N ARG A 31 1.38 -21.21 -1.35
CA ARG A 31 2.20 -22.39 -1.09
C ARG A 31 3.63 -21.96 -0.79
N PHE A 32 4.18 -22.51 0.28
CA PHE A 32 5.56 -22.31 0.70
C PHE A 32 6.33 -23.62 0.58
N GLY A 33 7.53 -23.56 0.03
CA GLY A 33 8.36 -24.75 -0.13
C GLY A 33 9.39 -24.58 -1.23
N ALA A 34 9.87 -25.70 -1.75
CA ALA A 34 10.80 -25.74 -2.87
C ALA A 34 10.02 -25.85 -4.18
N ALA A 35 10.38 -25.01 -5.16
CA ALA A 35 9.92 -25.20 -6.52
C ALA A 35 10.60 -26.44 -7.13
N PHE A 36 9.81 -27.38 -7.63
CA PHE A 36 10.29 -28.55 -8.35
C PHE A 36 9.58 -28.63 -9.70
N GLY A 37 10.25 -28.18 -10.76
CA GLY A 37 9.63 -28.01 -12.06
C GLY A 37 8.50 -26.98 -12.01
N LYS A 38 7.26 -27.43 -12.26
CA LYS A 38 6.04 -26.59 -12.20
C LYS A 38 5.30 -26.69 -10.86
N ASP A 39 5.75 -27.57 -9.97
CA ASP A 39 5.10 -27.86 -8.71
C ASP A 39 5.79 -27.17 -7.54
N CYS A 40 5.02 -26.86 -6.49
CA CYS A 40 5.56 -26.43 -5.21
C CYS A 40 5.42 -27.56 -4.22
N ILE A 41 6.56 -28.12 -3.82
CA ILE A 41 6.63 -29.15 -2.80
C ILE A 41 6.81 -28.45 -1.46
N GLY A 42 5.75 -28.51 -0.64
CA GLY A 42 5.74 -27.90 0.68
C GLY A 42 4.34 -27.66 1.21
N VAL A 43 4.22 -26.71 2.13
CA VAL A 43 3.01 -26.44 2.89
C VAL A 43 2.10 -25.46 2.15
N GLY A 44 0.82 -25.80 2.07
CA GLY A 44 -0.22 -24.87 1.67
C GLY A 44 -0.66 -24.05 2.88
N VAL A 45 -0.95 -22.77 2.66
CA VAL A 45 -1.47 -21.87 3.69
C VAL A 45 -2.70 -21.15 3.15
N ALA A 46 -3.76 -21.15 3.96
CA ALA A 46 -4.97 -20.41 3.71
C ALA A 46 -5.49 -19.87 5.05
N ALA A 47 -5.42 -18.55 5.25
CA ALA A 47 -5.81 -17.95 6.51
C ALA A 47 -6.29 -16.51 6.33
N TRP A 48 -7.22 -16.09 7.19
CA TRP A 48 -7.52 -14.67 7.34
C TRP A 48 -6.36 -13.95 8.03
N THR A 49 -6.08 -12.75 7.56
CA THR A 49 -4.98 -11.91 8.00
C THR A 49 -5.44 -10.47 8.16
N VAL A 50 -4.93 -9.80 9.18
CA VAL A 50 -5.11 -8.37 9.40
C VAL A 50 -3.73 -7.75 9.55
N VAL A 51 -3.43 -6.78 8.69
CA VAL A 51 -2.17 -6.05 8.68
C VAL A 51 -2.49 -4.56 8.71
N SER A 52 -1.74 -3.78 9.49
CA SER A 52 -1.92 -2.34 9.53
C SER A 52 -0.61 -1.57 9.39
N GLY A 53 -0.71 -0.36 8.87
CA GLY A 53 0.42 0.58 8.77
C GLY A 53 -0.02 2.02 8.96
N ILE A 54 0.93 2.87 9.34
CA ILE A 54 0.72 4.32 9.47
C ILE A 54 1.06 4.97 8.14
N PRO A 55 0.14 5.69 7.48
CA PRO A 55 0.48 6.42 6.28
C PRO A 55 1.37 7.61 6.64
N ARG A 56 2.55 7.70 6.04
CA ARG A 56 3.52 8.77 6.23
C ARG A 56 3.97 9.35 4.91
N ALA A 57 4.21 10.66 4.92
CA ALA A 57 4.83 11.35 3.80
C ALA A 57 6.33 11.01 3.74
N ARG A 58 6.81 10.73 2.53
CA ARG A 58 8.22 10.77 2.13
C ARG A 58 8.28 11.58 0.83
N ASP A 59 8.86 12.77 0.92
CA ASP A 59 8.88 13.74 -0.18
C ASP A 59 7.44 14.09 -0.66
N SER A 60 7.14 13.89 -1.94
CA SER A 60 5.81 14.11 -2.54
C SER A 60 4.91 12.87 -2.50
N VAL A 61 5.32 11.81 -1.80
CA VAL A 61 4.67 10.50 -1.84
C VAL A 61 4.19 10.11 -0.44
N VAL A 62 2.96 9.62 -0.32
CA VAL A 62 2.47 8.98 0.90
C VAL A 62 2.63 7.47 0.77
N ARG A 63 3.33 6.85 1.73
CA ARG A 63 3.54 5.39 1.83
C ARG A 63 3.15 4.88 3.21
N LEU A 64 2.96 3.57 3.33
CA LEU A 64 2.80 2.94 4.64
C LEU A 64 4.14 2.79 5.36
N ASP A 65 4.15 3.13 6.63
CA ASP A 65 5.25 2.93 7.58
C ASP A 65 4.74 2.18 8.82
N ASP A 66 5.64 1.76 9.71
CA ASP A 66 5.30 1.03 10.95
C ASP A 66 4.31 -0.12 10.69
N ILE A 67 4.59 -0.94 9.68
CA ILE A 67 3.71 -2.03 9.26
C ILE A 67 3.75 -3.16 10.29
N ARG A 68 2.58 -3.67 10.68
CA ARG A 68 2.41 -4.71 11.70
C ARG A 68 1.37 -5.73 11.28
N ILE A 69 1.59 -6.98 11.67
CA ILE A 69 0.57 -8.02 11.61
C ILE A 69 -0.24 -7.95 12.90
N ASP A 70 -1.50 -7.54 12.80
CA ASP A 70 -2.38 -7.38 13.95
C ASP A 70 -3.06 -8.70 14.33
N ASP A 71 -3.50 -9.47 13.32
CA ASP A 71 -4.14 -10.77 13.51
C ASP A 71 -3.82 -11.74 12.37
N VAL A 72 -3.74 -13.02 12.70
CA VAL A 72 -3.49 -14.09 11.74
C VAL A 72 -4.08 -15.40 12.23
N GLY A 73 -4.94 -16.02 11.41
CA GLY A 73 -5.63 -17.25 11.79
C GLY A 73 -4.77 -18.50 11.82
N ASP A 74 -3.53 -18.44 11.30
CA ASP A 74 -2.60 -19.58 11.21
C ASP A 74 -1.14 -19.11 11.49
N PRO A 75 -0.42 -19.73 12.43
CA PRO A 75 1.00 -19.45 12.66
C PRO A 75 1.88 -19.57 11.39
N ASN A 76 1.60 -20.51 10.50
CA ASN A 76 2.34 -20.68 9.23
C ASN A 76 2.08 -19.52 8.26
N ALA A 77 0.86 -18.95 8.29
CA ALA A 77 0.55 -17.72 7.56
C ALA A 77 1.35 -16.53 8.08
N ARG A 78 1.59 -16.46 9.40
CA ARG A 78 2.40 -15.39 9.99
C ARG A 78 3.83 -15.39 9.45
N LEU A 79 4.44 -16.56 9.32
CA LEU A 79 5.78 -16.71 8.77
C LEU A 79 5.83 -16.22 7.31
N LEU A 80 4.85 -16.60 6.49
CA LEU A 80 4.75 -16.16 5.10
C LEU A 80 4.55 -14.65 4.96
N LEU A 81 3.68 -14.07 5.80
CA LEU A 81 3.47 -12.63 5.82
C LEU A 81 4.78 -11.90 6.14
N ASN A 82 5.48 -12.33 7.19
CA ASN A 82 6.75 -11.71 7.59
C ASN A 82 7.86 -11.85 6.54
N ALA A 83 7.98 -13.03 5.93
CA ALA A 83 9.08 -13.32 5.01
C ALA A 83 8.90 -12.71 3.62
N GLY A 84 7.66 -12.48 3.17
CA GLY A 84 7.37 -12.07 1.80
C GLY A 84 6.51 -10.81 1.68
N LEU A 85 5.30 -10.84 2.23
CA LEU A 85 4.30 -9.81 1.96
C LEU A 85 4.58 -8.50 2.70
N VAL A 86 4.85 -8.54 4.00
CA VAL A 86 5.06 -7.35 4.84
C VAL A 86 6.17 -6.43 4.30
N PRO A 87 7.34 -6.93 3.89
CA PRO A 87 8.39 -6.09 3.29
C PRO A 87 7.97 -5.38 1.99
N THR A 88 7.00 -5.92 1.26
CA THR A 88 6.54 -5.35 -0.03
C THR A 88 5.39 -4.37 0.12
N LEU A 89 4.63 -4.43 1.22
CA LEU A 89 3.45 -3.59 1.45
C LEU A 89 3.72 -2.07 1.39
N PRO A 90 4.87 -1.52 1.83
CA PRO A 90 5.14 -0.08 1.71
C PRO A 90 5.04 0.44 0.28
N GLY A 91 5.44 -0.37 -0.72
CA GLY A 91 5.38 0.00 -2.14
C GLY A 91 4.06 -0.34 -2.84
N VAL A 92 3.23 -1.18 -2.22
CA VAL A 92 1.89 -1.50 -2.75
C VAL A 92 0.90 -0.38 -2.46
N PHE A 93 1.06 0.31 -1.32
CA PHE A 93 0.31 1.51 -0.99
C PHE A 93 1.20 2.73 -1.21
N GLU A 94 1.15 3.28 -2.41
CA GLU A 94 1.88 4.47 -2.80
C GLU A 94 0.93 5.49 -3.43
N LEU A 95 0.85 6.68 -2.86
CA LEU A 95 0.10 7.80 -3.41
C LEU A 95 1.05 8.94 -3.74
N ASP A 96 1.28 9.18 -5.03
CA ASP A 96 1.99 10.35 -5.52
C ASP A 96 1.04 11.56 -5.53
N VAL A 97 1.23 12.45 -4.56
CA VAL A 97 0.41 13.65 -4.39
C VAL A 97 0.69 14.64 -5.53
N LEU A 98 1.94 14.74 -5.99
CA LEU A 98 2.31 15.63 -7.09
C LEU A 98 1.66 15.21 -8.40
N GLN A 99 1.68 13.92 -8.71
CA GLN A 99 0.99 13.38 -9.88
C GLN A 99 -0.52 13.65 -9.81
N SER A 100 -1.13 13.47 -8.64
CA SER A 100 -2.56 13.72 -8.42
C SER A 100 -2.93 15.19 -8.63
N VAL A 101 -2.14 16.12 -8.08
CA VAL A 101 -2.35 17.56 -8.27
C VAL A 101 -2.18 17.97 -9.73
N ARG A 102 -1.15 17.47 -10.42
CA ARG A 102 -0.94 17.72 -11.86
C ARG A 102 -2.13 17.27 -12.70
N ALA A 103 -2.66 16.08 -12.42
CA ALA A 103 -3.83 15.56 -13.12
C ALA A 103 -5.08 16.43 -12.90
N MET A 104 -5.30 16.92 -11.67
CA MET A 104 -6.41 17.83 -11.36
C MET A 104 -6.31 19.17 -12.11
N LEU A 105 -5.11 19.75 -12.18
CA LEU A 105 -4.88 21.02 -12.87
C LEU A 105 -5.06 20.88 -14.39
N GLN A 106 -4.61 19.77 -14.98
CA GLN A 106 -4.79 19.49 -16.41
C GLN A 106 -6.26 19.29 -16.81
N GLY A 107 -7.08 18.73 -15.91
CA GLY A 107 -8.52 18.53 -16.16
C GLY A 107 -9.37 19.78 -16.00
N THR A 108 -8.79 20.86 -15.47
CA THR A 108 -9.46 22.16 -15.39
C THR A 108 -9.23 22.84 -16.74
N ASN A 109 -10.29 23.25 -17.46
CA ASN A 109 -10.24 23.98 -18.73
C ASN A 109 -9.58 25.39 -18.63
N SER A 110 -8.62 25.56 -17.73
CA SER A 110 -7.87 26.78 -17.54
C SER A 110 -6.91 26.97 -18.73
N GLN A 111 -6.99 28.13 -19.37
CA GLN A 111 -6.07 28.57 -20.43
C GLN A 111 -4.63 28.81 -19.93
N ILE A 112 -4.32 28.42 -18.69
CA ILE A 112 -3.04 28.63 -18.03
C ILE A 112 -2.28 27.31 -18.05
N GLN A 113 -1.20 27.25 -18.83
CA GLN A 113 -0.23 26.15 -18.75
C GLN A 113 0.59 26.33 -17.46
N ALA A 114 0.06 25.85 -16.33
CA ALA A 114 0.73 25.90 -15.05
C ALA A 114 1.54 24.62 -14.81
N ASP A 115 2.82 24.75 -14.49
CA ASP A 115 3.66 23.64 -14.02
C ASP A 115 3.79 23.70 -12.49
N VAL A 116 3.75 22.53 -11.85
CA VAL A 116 3.89 22.40 -10.39
C VAL A 116 5.37 22.19 -10.08
N GLN A 117 5.99 23.23 -9.54
CA GLN A 117 7.43 23.33 -9.29
C GLN A 117 7.68 23.33 -7.78
N ALA A 118 7.83 22.15 -7.18
CA ALA A 118 7.90 21.86 -5.75
C ALA A 118 6.52 21.72 -5.05
N LEU A 119 6.26 20.50 -4.59
CA LEU A 119 5.15 20.13 -3.71
C LEU A 119 5.73 19.60 -2.40
N THR A 120 5.21 20.08 -1.29
CA THR A 120 5.58 19.63 0.05
C THR A 120 4.34 19.13 0.78
N ILE A 121 4.40 17.90 1.30
CA ILE A 121 3.35 17.37 2.16
C ILE A 121 3.61 17.85 3.59
N GLU A 122 2.68 18.62 4.14
CA GLU A 122 2.80 19.19 5.49
C GLU A 122 2.32 18.23 6.57
N SER A 123 1.24 17.49 6.29
CA SER A 123 0.69 16.52 7.24
C SER A 123 -0.12 15.43 6.54
N VAL A 124 -0.06 14.23 7.11
CA VAL A 124 -0.91 13.08 6.75
C VAL A 124 -1.66 12.66 8.00
N LEU A 125 -2.99 12.70 7.94
CA LEU A 125 -3.86 12.41 9.08
C LEU A 125 -4.88 11.34 8.70
N VAL A 126 -5.10 10.40 9.60
CA VAL A 126 -6.14 9.38 9.48
C VAL A 126 -7.17 9.63 10.57
N SER A 127 -8.40 9.94 10.19
CA SER A 127 -9.50 10.21 11.14
C SER A 127 -10.84 9.80 10.55
N ALA A 128 -11.74 9.25 11.37
CA ALA A 128 -13.13 9.00 11.03
C ALA A 128 -13.37 8.38 9.63
N ASN A 129 -12.65 7.31 9.32
CA ASN A 129 -12.71 6.64 8.01
C ASN A 129 -12.25 7.48 6.81
N GLN A 130 -11.40 8.50 7.04
CA GLN A 130 -10.83 9.37 6.01
C GLN A 130 -9.31 9.53 6.16
N LEU A 131 -8.64 9.61 5.01
CA LEU A 131 -7.23 9.98 4.89
C LEU A 131 -7.17 11.43 4.41
N ALA A 132 -6.71 12.34 5.28
CA ALA A 132 -6.53 13.74 4.97
C ALA A 132 -5.03 14.02 4.74
N ILE A 133 -4.72 14.62 3.59
CA ILE A 133 -3.35 15.01 3.21
C ILE A 133 -3.37 16.52 3.01
N ARG A 134 -2.58 17.23 3.81
CA ARG A 134 -2.35 18.67 3.66
C ARG A 134 -1.02 18.87 2.97
N PHE A 135 -1.01 19.65 1.89
CA PHE A 135 0.16 19.91 1.09
C PHE A 135 0.14 21.35 0.58
N ASP A 136 1.33 21.88 0.33
CA ASP A 136 1.55 23.17 -0.32
C ASP A 136 2.37 22.96 -1.60
N PHE A 137 2.14 23.81 -2.60
CA PHE A 137 2.84 23.72 -3.88
C PHE A 137 2.98 25.08 -4.55
N ARG A 138 4.08 25.25 -5.30
CA ARG A 138 4.29 26.44 -6.12
C ARG A 138 3.89 26.16 -7.57
N LEU A 139 3.10 27.07 -8.13
CA LEU A 139 2.76 27.09 -9.54
C LEU A 139 3.64 28.09 -10.29
N VAL A 140 4.10 27.68 -11.47
CA VAL A 140 4.76 28.56 -12.42
C VAL A 140 3.93 28.56 -13.71
N GLY A 141 3.43 29.74 -14.08
CA GLY A 141 2.75 29.92 -15.38
C GLY A 141 3.77 29.95 -16.51
N ARG A 142 3.44 29.29 -17.62
CA ARG A 142 4.14 29.46 -18.90
C ARG A 142 3.41 30.45 -19.79
#